data_AF-A0ABD3N9A9-F1
#
_entry.id   AF-A0ABD3N9A9-F1
#
_cell.length_a   1.000
_cell.length_b   1.000
_cell.length_c   1.000
_cell.angle_alpha   90.00
_cell.angle_beta   90.00
_cell.angle_gamma   90.00
#
_symmetry.space_group_name_H-M   'P 1'
#
loop_
_entity.id
_entity.type
_entity.pdbx_description
1 polymer ?
#
loop_
_entity_poly.entity_id
_entity_poly.type
_entity_poly.pdbx_seq_one_letter_code
_entity_poly.pdbx_strand_id
1 'polypeptide(L)'
;MIAMMSFLRALATACASSIVVALCILVHRVLFPPVLSFPWTMPSENTRGRKAEKGMTVIFAGSFNPPHWGHLVMIRYLADRYGRVICCIGVNPNKRYDVSPQARARILRDMLVGSSADDGSRRRDNVQVEVVTGYIWRYARAQGASLFFRGIRTWAADGREERRLQILNSWGPLLLGRMWPMRTIFLEGDPRYRNVSSTRTRKICEDVRRLRTRVGRGEGGAKDDDDDDDGDELSRSVDELMTLVPRCVADRIVEAYGTEA
;
A
#
# COMPACT_ATOMS: atom_id res chain seq x y z
N MET A 1 11.32 29.34 -49.64
CA MET A 1 10.71 30.01 -48.45
C MET A 1 9.29 29.50 -48.17
N ILE A 2 8.36 29.51 -49.13
CA ILE A 2 6.96 29.07 -48.96
C ILE A 2 6.82 27.59 -48.52
N ALA A 3 7.57 26.67 -49.14
CA ALA A 3 7.55 25.24 -48.76
C ALA A 3 8.12 24.96 -47.35
N MET A 4 9.06 25.78 -46.89
CA MET A 4 9.61 25.67 -45.54
C MET A 4 8.59 26.18 -44.50
N MET A 5 7.86 27.25 -44.83
CA MET A 5 6.78 27.78 -43.98
C MET A 5 5.56 26.85 -43.91
N SER A 6 5.21 26.14 -44.99
CA SER A 6 4.13 25.14 -44.96
C SER A 6 4.52 23.91 -44.15
N PHE A 7 5.76 23.44 -44.27
CA PHE A 7 6.29 22.34 -43.46
C PHE A 7 6.31 22.68 -41.97
N LEU A 8 6.78 23.88 -41.59
CA LEU A 8 6.78 24.33 -40.20
C LEU A 8 5.37 24.43 -39.60
N ARG A 9 4.38 24.88 -40.40
CA ARG A 9 2.97 24.90 -39.97
C ARG A 9 2.39 23.50 -39.77
N ALA A 10 2.67 22.57 -40.69
CA ALA A 10 2.23 21.18 -40.58
C ALA A 10 2.85 20.46 -39.38
N LEU A 11 4.13 20.75 -39.08
CA LEU A 11 4.80 20.23 -37.90
C LEU A 11 4.19 20.81 -36.61
N ALA A 12 3.92 22.12 -36.58
CA ALA A 12 3.28 22.78 -35.43
C ALA A 12 1.88 22.22 -35.14
N THR A 13 1.06 21.98 -36.16
CA THR A 13 -0.27 21.38 -35.99
C THR A 13 -0.19 19.93 -35.52
N ALA A 14 0.75 19.13 -36.04
CA ALA A 14 0.96 17.76 -35.58
C ALA A 14 1.40 17.70 -34.10
N CYS A 15 2.32 18.59 -33.69
CA CYS A 15 2.74 18.72 -32.31
C CYS A 15 1.57 19.16 -31.39
N ALA A 16 0.79 20.16 -31.81
CA ALA A 16 -0.37 20.62 -31.06
C ALA A 16 -1.41 19.49 -30.86
N SER A 17 -1.75 18.76 -31.93
CA SER A 17 -2.66 17.61 -31.87
C SER A 17 -2.14 16.52 -30.93
N SER A 18 -0.84 16.23 -30.97
CA SER A 18 -0.23 15.22 -30.09
C SER A 18 -0.30 15.63 -28.62
N ILE A 19 -0.09 16.91 -28.31
CA ILE A 19 -0.22 17.44 -26.94
C ILE A 19 -1.67 17.35 -26.46
N VAL A 20 -2.64 17.70 -27.32
CA VAL A 20 -4.07 17.60 -26.98
C VAL A 20 -4.46 16.15 -26.68
N VAL A 21 -4.06 15.20 -27.53
CA VAL A 21 -4.33 13.76 -27.30
C VAL A 21 -3.70 13.30 -25.99
N ALA A 22 -2.45 13.67 -25.73
CA ALA A 22 -1.77 13.35 -24.47
C ALA A 22 -2.53 13.92 -23.25
N LEU A 23 -2.95 15.18 -23.32
CA LEU A 23 -3.73 15.83 -22.27
C LEU A 23 -5.07 15.12 -22.04
N CYS A 24 -5.78 14.76 -23.11
CA CYS A 24 -7.03 14.00 -23.05
C CYS A 24 -6.82 12.64 -22.38
N ILE A 25 -5.74 11.92 -22.70
CA ILE A 25 -5.40 10.65 -22.04
C ILE A 25 -5.17 10.87 -20.54
N LEU A 26 -4.44 11.92 -20.16
CA LEU A 26 -4.14 12.20 -18.75
C LEU A 26 -5.42 12.57 -17.96
N VAL A 27 -6.27 13.43 -18.53
CA VAL A 27 -7.57 13.78 -17.96
C VAL A 27 -8.47 12.57 -17.85
N HIS A 28 -8.58 11.76 -18.91
CA HIS A 28 -9.38 10.54 -18.91
C HIS A 28 -8.93 9.58 -17.80
N ARG A 29 -7.62 9.40 -17.60
CA ARG A 29 -7.09 8.54 -16.54
C ARG A 29 -7.41 9.03 -15.14
N VAL A 30 -7.47 10.35 -14.92
CA VAL A 30 -7.86 10.94 -13.63
C VAL A 30 -9.37 10.79 -13.39
N LEU A 31 -10.19 10.96 -14.44
CA LEU A 31 -11.65 10.84 -14.35
C LEU A 31 -12.11 9.39 -14.23
N PHE A 32 -11.41 8.47 -14.91
CA PHE A 32 -11.69 7.05 -15.00
C PHE A 32 -10.45 6.24 -14.61
N PRO A 33 -10.09 6.24 -13.32
CA PRO A 33 -8.95 5.48 -12.83
C PRO A 33 -9.15 3.99 -13.05
N PRO A 34 -8.13 3.26 -13.52
CA PRO A 34 -8.22 1.82 -13.62
C PRO A 34 -8.25 1.22 -12.21
N VAL A 35 -9.40 0.64 -11.87
CA VAL A 35 -9.61 -0.13 -10.63
C VAL A 35 -9.61 -1.61 -10.98
N LEU A 36 -8.77 -2.38 -10.30
CA LEU A 36 -8.74 -3.83 -10.37
C LEU A 36 -9.51 -4.38 -9.16
N SER A 37 -10.76 -4.76 -9.39
CA SER A 37 -11.63 -5.32 -8.37
C SER A 37 -11.29 -6.78 -8.07
N PHE A 38 -11.57 -7.22 -6.84
CA PHE A 38 -11.44 -8.61 -6.44
C PHE A 38 -12.61 -9.46 -6.99
N PRO A 39 -12.42 -10.72 -7.41
CA PRO A 39 -11.16 -11.46 -7.44
C PRO A 39 -10.23 -10.92 -8.53
N TRP A 40 -8.97 -10.65 -8.16
CA TRP A 40 -8.02 -10.14 -9.13
C TRP A 40 -7.69 -11.25 -10.13
N THR A 41 -8.10 -11.07 -11.38
CA THR A 41 -7.83 -12.04 -12.42
C THR A 41 -6.31 -12.14 -12.62
N MET A 42 -5.80 -13.35 -12.45
CA MET A 42 -4.51 -13.72 -13.03
C MET A 42 -4.74 -13.85 -14.53
N PRO A 43 -3.83 -13.37 -15.40
CA PRO A 43 -3.95 -13.63 -16.82
C PRO A 43 -4.01 -15.14 -17.04
N SER A 44 -4.79 -15.58 -18.03
CA SER A 44 -4.63 -16.94 -18.55
C SER A 44 -3.18 -17.14 -18.98
N GLU A 45 -2.70 -18.39 -18.97
CA GLU A 45 -1.31 -18.78 -19.27
C GLU A 45 -0.87 -18.52 -20.73
N ASN A 46 -1.33 -17.45 -21.37
CA ASN A 46 -0.67 -16.93 -22.56
C ASN A 46 0.76 -16.50 -22.17
N THR A 47 1.71 -17.35 -22.55
CA THR A 47 3.10 -17.36 -22.11
C THR A 47 3.83 -16.04 -22.39
N ARG A 48 3.43 -15.28 -23.43
CA ARG A 48 4.08 -14.00 -23.78
C ARG A 48 3.73 -12.87 -22.82
N GLY A 49 2.45 -12.72 -22.49
CA GLY A 49 1.98 -11.68 -21.56
C GLY A 49 2.52 -11.89 -20.15
N ARG A 50 2.44 -13.13 -19.66
CA ARG A 50 2.96 -13.51 -18.34
C ARG A 50 4.47 -13.33 -18.23
N LYS A 51 5.23 -13.67 -19.27
CA LYS A 51 6.69 -13.45 -19.30
C LYS A 51 7.06 -11.96 -19.27
N ALA A 52 6.31 -11.12 -19.99
CA ALA A 52 6.52 -9.68 -19.95
C ALA A 52 6.24 -9.10 -18.56
N GLU A 53 5.13 -9.46 -17.91
CA GLU A 53 4.79 -9.00 -16.56
C GLU A 53 5.79 -9.48 -15.51
N LYS A 54 6.30 -10.71 -15.64
CA LYS A 54 7.39 -11.23 -14.79
C LYS A 54 8.73 -10.51 -14.98
N GLY A 55 8.90 -9.70 -16.02
CA GLY A 55 10.04 -8.80 -16.17
C GLY A 55 9.82 -7.41 -15.56
N MET A 56 8.60 -7.07 -15.14
CA MET A 56 8.28 -5.72 -14.70
C MET A 56 8.62 -5.48 -13.24
N THR A 57 9.11 -4.27 -12.96
CA THR A 57 9.17 -3.70 -11.61
C THR A 57 7.92 -2.86 -11.36
N VAL A 58 7.29 -3.02 -10.19
CA VAL A 58 6.09 -2.29 -9.80
C VAL A 58 6.23 -1.70 -8.40
N ILE A 59 5.62 -0.54 -8.18
CA ILE A 59 5.58 0.10 -6.86
C ILE A 59 4.22 -0.16 -6.24
N PHE A 60 4.18 -0.62 -4.99
CA PHE A 60 2.97 -0.62 -4.17
C PHE A 60 3.13 0.42 -3.07
N ALA A 61 2.49 1.58 -3.24
CA ALA A 61 2.65 2.69 -2.31
C ALA A 61 1.55 2.68 -1.24
N GLY A 62 1.93 2.86 0.01
CA GLY A 62 1.00 2.89 1.14
C GLY A 62 1.58 3.65 2.32
N SER A 63 0.72 4.06 3.26
CA SER A 63 1.20 4.46 4.58
C SER A 63 1.55 3.23 5.41
N PHE A 64 0.79 2.13 5.33
CA PHE A 64 1.04 0.94 6.16
C PHE A 64 1.13 1.31 7.66
N ASN A 65 0.13 2.00 8.20
CA ASN A 65 0.20 2.57 9.56
C ASN A 65 -0.89 2.06 10.52
N PRO A 66 -0.87 0.80 10.98
CA PRO A 66 0.07 -0.29 10.65
C PRO A 66 -0.27 -1.06 9.35
N PRO A 67 0.67 -1.86 8.80
CA PRO A 67 0.33 -2.88 7.83
C PRO A 67 -0.57 -3.97 8.46
N HIS A 68 -1.35 -4.68 7.63
CA HIS A 68 -2.34 -5.68 8.07
C HIS A 68 -2.62 -6.70 6.96
N TRP A 69 -3.46 -7.72 7.22
CA TRP A 69 -3.75 -8.82 6.27
C TRP A 69 -4.16 -8.33 4.87
N GLY A 70 -5.08 -7.37 4.78
CA GLY A 70 -5.47 -6.79 3.49
C GLY A 70 -4.31 -6.27 2.64
N HIS A 71 -3.30 -5.63 3.25
CA HIS A 71 -2.08 -5.21 2.54
C HIS A 71 -1.25 -6.41 2.08
N LEU A 72 -1.08 -7.39 2.97
CA LEU A 72 -0.27 -8.58 2.69
C LEU A 72 -0.85 -9.37 1.51
N VAL A 73 -2.16 -9.57 1.45
CA VAL A 73 -2.84 -10.28 0.34
C VAL A 73 -2.63 -9.57 -1.00
N MET A 74 -2.69 -8.23 -1.03
CA MET A 74 -2.36 -7.46 -2.24
C MET A 74 -0.90 -7.63 -2.65
N ILE A 75 0.03 -7.55 -1.69
CA ILE A 75 1.47 -7.71 -1.96
C ILE A 75 1.76 -9.10 -2.53
N ARG A 76 1.12 -10.14 -1.99
CA ARG A 76 1.24 -11.52 -2.48
C ARG A 76 0.78 -11.64 -3.92
N TYR A 77 -0.41 -11.11 -4.24
CA TYR A 77 -0.91 -11.06 -5.61
C TYR A 77 0.07 -10.36 -6.57
N LEU A 78 0.60 -9.19 -6.17
CA LEU A 78 1.56 -8.46 -6.98
C LEU A 78 2.88 -9.23 -7.15
N ALA A 79 3.37 -9.90 -6.10
CA ALA A 79 4.60 -10.69 -6.13
C ALA A 79 4.46 -11.93 -7.04
N ASP A 80 3.29 -12.56 -7.04
CA ASP A 80 3.01 -13.71 -7.88
C ASP A 80 2.89 -13.31 -9.35
N ARG A 81 2.49 -12.06 -9.64
CA ARG A 81 2.33 -11.54 -11.00
C ARG A 81 3.60 -10.91 -11.58
N TYR A 82 4.31 -10.11 -10.80
CA TYR A 82 5.40 -9.25 -11.29
C TYR A 82 6.79 -9.78 -10.92
N GLY A 83 7.81 -9.26 -11.62
CA GLY A 83 9.21 -9.64 -11.41
C GLY A 83 9.82 -9.05 -10.16
N ARG A 84 9.47 -7.80 -9.85
CA ARG A 84 9.94 -7.07 -8.66
C ARG A 84 8.83 -6.17 -8.12
N VAL A 85 8.52 -6.29 -6.84
CA VAL A 85 7.53 -5.47 -6.15
C VAL A 85 8.25 -4.64 -5.09
N ILE A 86 8.11 -3.32 -5.15
CA ILE A 86 8.67 -2.44 -4.13
C ILE A 86 7.51 -1.81 -3.36
N CYS A 87 7.33 -2.22 -2.11
CA CYS A 87 6.40 -1.62 -1.16
C CYS A 87 7.00 -0.30 -0.65
N CYS A 88 6.50 0.82 -1.16
CA CYS A 88 7.00 2.14 -0.80
C CYS A 88 6.18 2.76 0.33
N ILE A 89 6.85 3.05 1.44
CA ILE A 89 6.31 3.82 2.55
C ILE A 89 6.68 5.28 2.36
N GLY A 90 5.71 6.08 1.94
CA GLY A 90 5.92 7.51 1.72
C GLY A 90 6.00 8.29 3.04
N VAL A 91 7.03 9.14 3.16
CA VAL A 91 7.13 10.13 4.25
C VAL A 91 6.39 11.39 3.82
N ASN A 92 5.24 11.66 4.43
CA ASN A 92 4.50 12.89 4.22
C ASN A 92 4.77 13.84 5.40
N PRO A 93 5.47 14.97 5.19
CA PRO A 93 5.80 15.91 6.27
C PRO A 93 4.56 16.55 6.91
N ASN A 94 3.42 16.58 6.19
CA ASN A 94 2.17 17.14 6.67
C ASN A 94 1.32 16.12 7.45
N LYS A 95 1.70 14.84 7.49
CA LYS A 95 1.00 13.80 8.26
C LYS A 95 1.88 13.33 9.40
N ARG A 96 1.42 13.56 10.63
CA ARG A 96 2.02 12.96 11.82
C ARG A 96 1.47 11.55 12.01
N TYR A 97 2.37 10.62 12.23
CA TYR A 97 2.05 9.23 12.55
C TYR A 97 2.72 8.91 13.87
N ASP A 98 2.03 8.11 14.69
CA ASP A 98 2.47 7.65 16.00
C ASP A 98 3.76 6.81 15.88
N VAL A 99 3.95 6.18 14.72
CA VAL A 99 5.07 5.28 14.42
C VAL A 99 5.88 5.77 13.23
N SER A 100 7.21 5.76 13.41
CA SER A 100 8.16 6.16 12.38
C SER A 100 8.00 5.33 11.09
N PRO A 101 8.26 5.92 9.91
CA PRO A 101 8.21 5.16 8.65
C PRO A 101 9.17 3.96 8.63
N GLN A 102 10.30 4.05 9.33
CA GLN A 102 11.26 2.96 9.47
C GLN A 102 10.69 1.80 10.32
N ALA A 103 10.01 2.10 11.42
CA ALA A 103 9.36 1.07 12.23
C ALA A 103 8.22 0.37 11.46
N ARG A 104 7.40 1.13 10.73
CA ARG A 104 6.40 0.57 9.81
C ARG A 104 7.01 -0.35 8.76
N ALA A 105 8.14 0.06 8.17
CA ALA A 105 8.87 -0.75 7.20
C ALA A 105 9.38 -2.05 7.81
N ARG A 106 9.91 -2.01 9.05
CA ARG A 106 10.35 -3.21 9.77
C ARG A 106 9.18 -4.18 10.00
N ILE A 107 8.05 -3.69 10.51
CA ILE A 107 6.84 -4.52 10.72
C ILE A 107 6.41 -5.19 9.41
N LEU A 108 6.37 -4.43 8.30
CA LEU A 108 5.98 -5.00 7.01
C LEU A 108 6.98 -6.06 6.52
N ARG A 109 8.28 -5.87 6.72
CA ARG A 109 9.29 -6.89 6.39
C ARG A 109 9.11 -8.15 7.23
N ASP A 110 8.88 -8.00 8.53
CA ASP A 110 8.65 -9.13 9.43
C ASP A 110 7.39 -9.91 9.04
N MET A 111 6.31 -9.22 8.65
CA MET A 111 5.10 -9.85 8.09
C MET A 111 5.40 -10.67 6.83
N LEU A 112 6.21 -10.13 5.92
CA LEU A 112 6.55 -10.80 4.67
C LEU A 112 7.42 -12.05 4.90
N VAL A 113 8.28 -12.02 5.91
CA VAL A 113 9.13 -13.16 6.27
C VAL A 113 8.33 -14.22 7.05
N GLY A 114 7.63 -13.82 8.11
CA GLY A 114 6.94 -14.76 9.00
C GLY A 114 5.70 -15.40 8.39
N SER A 115 4.95 -14.67 7.56
CA SER A 115 3.70 -15.21 6.99
C SER A 115 3.91 -16.32 5.96
N SER A 116 5.10 -16.47 5.40
CA SER A 116 5.46 -17.61 4.55
C SER A 116 5.65 -18.91 5.35
N ALA A 117 6.04 -18.82 6.62
CA ALA A 117 6.14 -19.98 7.50
C ALA A 117 4.75 -20.47 7.94
N ASP A 118 3.83 -19.54 8.23
CA ASP A 118 2.50 -19.85 8.77
C ASP A 118 1.58 -20.55 7.76
N ASP A 119 1.64 -20.19 6.46
CA ASP A 119 0.74 -20.73 5.43
C ASP A 119 1.40 -21.70 4.44
N GLY A 120 2.67 -22.04 4.67
CA GLY A 120 3.47 -22.90 3.79
C GLY A 120 3.76 -22.29 2.40
N SER A 121 3.48 -21.01 2.17
CA SER A 121 3.76 -20.35 0.90
C SER A 121 5.24 -20.05 0.74
N ARG A 122 5.75 -20.12 -0.50
CA ARG A 122 7.14 -19.79 -0.81
C ARG A 122 7.49 -18.38 -0.34
N ARG A 123 8.72 -18.23 0.16
CA ARG A 123 9.31 -16.92 0.44
C ARG A 123 9.28 -16.07 -0.83
N ARG A 124 8.85 -14.82 -0.69
CA ARG A 124 8.70 -13.88 -1.81
C ARG A 124 9.93 -12.98 -1.88
N ASP A 125 11.02 -13.51 -2.42
CA ASP A 125 12.31 -12.83 -2.53
C ASP A 125 12.27 -11.62 -3.49
N ASN A 126 11.22 -11.53 -4.31
CA ASN A 126 10.99 -10.43 -5.24
C ASN A 126 10.27 -9.22 -4.62
N VAL A 127 10.00 -9.23 -3.32
CA VAL A 127 9.37 -8.11 -2.60
C VAL A 127 10.39 -7.35 -1.79
N GLN A 128 10.44 -6.03 -1.98
CA GLN A 128 11.30 -5.10 -1.23
C GLN A 128 10.43 -4.08 -0.50
N VAL A 129 10.86 -3.64 0.68
CA VAL A 129 10.16 -2.61 1.45
C VAL A 129 11.09 -1.42 1.62
N GLU A 130 10.65 -0.25 1.17
CA GLU A 130 11.48 0.94 1.07
C GLU A 130 10.78 2.16 1.65
N VAL A 131 11.51 2.94 2.44
CA VAL A 131 11.03 4.23 2.96
C VAL A 131 11.47 5.30 2.00
N VAL A 132 10.52 6.06 1.46
CA VAL A 132 10.80 7.07 0.44
C VAL A 132 10.45 8.45 0.99
N THR A 133 11.47 9.31 1.08
CA THR A 133 11.32 10.73 1.34
C THR A 133 11.13 11.49 0.02
N GLY A 134 10.18 12.42 -0.01
CA GLY A 134 9.85 13.18 -1.22
C GLY A 134 8.88 12.42 -2.15
N TYR A 135 8.94 12.72 -3.44
CA TYR A 135 7.98 12.19 -4.41
C TYR A 135 8.25 10.73 -4.78
N ILE A 136 7.31 9.84 -4.45
CA ILE A 136 7.43 8.39 -4.75
C ILE A 136 7.57 8.14 -6.26
N TRP A 137 6.95 8.95 -7.13
CA TRP A 137 7.08 8.79 -8.58
C TRP A 137 8.52 9.02 -9.09
N ARG A 138 9.33 9.85 -8.41
CA ARG A 138 10.76 10.02 -8.75
C ARG A 138 11.54 8.75 -8.41
N TYR A 139 11.32 8.22 -7.22
CA TYR A 139 11.92 6.96 -6.78
C TYR A 139 11.49 5.80 -7.69
N ALA A 140 10.20 5.70 -8.01
CA ALA A 140 9.65 4.70 -8.92
C ALA A 140 10.37 4.69 -10.27
N ARG A 141 10.62 5.88 -10.84
CA ARG A 141 11.38 6.01 -12.08
C ARG A 141 12.82 5.54 -11.93
N ALA A 142 13.50 5.95 -10.86
CA ALA A 142 14.89 5.55 -10.60
C ALA A 142 15.04 4.02 -10.48
N GLN A 143 14.00 3.33 -9.99
CA GLN A 143 13.94 1.87 -9.90
C GLN A 143 13.48 1.18 -11.20
N GLY A 144 13.23 1.92 -12.28
CA GLY A 144 12.72 1.36 -13.54
C GLY A 144 11.30 0.80 -13.43
N ALA A 145 10.49 1.29 -12.48
CA ALA A 145 9.13 0.80 -12.30
C ALA A 145 8.24 1.16 -13.50
N SER A 146 7.39 0.22 -13.89
CA SER A 146 6.46 0.37 -15.02
C SER A 146 5.04 0.73 -14.56
N LEU A 147 4.67 0.30 -13.36
CA LEU A 147 3.33 0.47 -12.79
C LEU A 147 3.41 0.95 -11.35
N PHE A 148 2.40 1.74 -10.99
CA PHE A 148 2.20 2.26 -9.65
C PHE A 148 0.87 1.72 -9.10
N PHE A 149 0.91 1.05 -7.96
CA PHE A 149 -0.25 0.43 -7.34
C PHE A 149 -0.60 1.11 -6.03
N ARG A 150 -1.91 1.23 -5.80
CA ARG A 150 -2.51 1.76 -4.57
C ARG A 150 -3.61 0.82 -4.11
N GLY A 151 -3.60 0.46 -2.83
CA GLY A 151 -4.66 -0.36 -2.24
C GLY A 151 -5.83 0.52 -1.80
N ILE A 152 -7.05 0.11 -2.14
CA ILE A 152 -8.29 0.72 -1.67
C ILE A 152 -9.22 -0.36 -1.13
N ARG A 153 -10.07 -0.04 -0.16
CA ARG A 153 -11.08 -0.99 0.33
C ARG A 153 -12.23 -1.10 -0.64
N THR A 154 -12.76 0.05 -1.05
CA THR A 154 -13.73 0.23 -2.13
C THR A 154 -13.53 1.60 -2.75
N TRP A 155 -13.90 1.76 -4.03
CA TRP A 155 -13.85 3.07 -4.68
C TRP A 155 -14.79 4.08 -3.99
N ALA A 156 -15.93 3.62 -3.49
CA ALA A 156 -16.91 4.47 -2.80
C ALA A 156 -16.36 5.06 -1.48
N ALA A 157 -15.58 4.30 -0.71
CA ALA A 157 -15.05 4.74 0.58
C ALA A 157 -13.80 5.61 0.42
N ASP A 158 -12.83 5.15 -0.38
CA ASP A 158 -11.48 5.73 -0.40
C ASP A 158 -11.19 6.57 -1.67
N GLY A 159 -12.05 6.48 -2.69
CA GLY A 159 -11.79 7.05 -4.02
C GLY A 159 -11.66 8.58 -4.07
N ARG A 160 -12.31 9.32 -3.15
CA ARG A 160 -12.17 10.80 -3.11
C ARG A 160 -10.76 11.23 -2.75
N GLU A 161 -10.19 10.66 -1.69
CA GLU A 161 -8.85 10.99 -1.23
C GLU A 161 -7.80 10.45 -2.22
N GLU A 162 -8.01 9.23 -2.72
CA GLU A 162 -7.11 8.63 -3.71
C GLU A 162 -7.12 9.39 -5.05
N ARG A 163 -8.26 9.96 -5.47
CA ARG A 163 -8.33 10.82 -6.66
C ARG A 163 -7.46 12.07 -6.51
N ARG A 164 -7.41 12.70 -5.33
CA ARG A 164 -6.51 13.84 -5.07
C ARG A 164 -5.05 13.44 -5.25
N LEU A 165 -4.64 12.31 -4.67
CA LEU A 165 -3.29 11.79 -4.82
C LEU A 165 -2.99 11.40 -6.28
N GLN A 166 -3.97 10.86 -7.00
CA GLN A 166 -3.83 10.52 -8.41
C GLN A 166 -3.60 11.75 -9.28
N ILE A 167 -4.31 12.85 -9.02
CA ILE A 167 -4.10 14.13 -9.69
C ILE A 167 -2.64 14.57 -9.47
N LEU A 168 -2.17 14.57 -8.23
CA LEU A 168 -0.78 14.94 -7.91
C LEU A 168 0.24 14.02 -8.60
N ASN A 169 -0.01 12.71 -8.65
CA ASN A 169 0.86 11.75 -9.32
C ASN A 169 0.76 11.79 -10.86
N SER A 170 -0.27 12.41 -11.42
CA SER A 170 -0.43 12.57 -12.87
C SER A 170 0.21 13.88 -13.36
N TRP A 171 -0.04 14.97 -12.65
CA TRP A 171 0.47 16.29 -13.02
C TRP A 171 1.88 16.56 -12.49
N GLY A 172 2.21 16.07 -11.30
CA GLY A 172 3.53 16.25 -10.67
C GLY A 172 4.70 15.82 -11.56
N PRO A 173 4.70 14.61 -12.15
CA PRO A 173 5.75 14.19 -13.07
C PRO A 173 5.89 15.10 -14.29
N LEU A 174 4.78 15.61 -14.83
CA LEU A 174 4.80 16.49 -15.99
C LEU A 174 5.39 17.86 -15.63
N LEU A 175 4.89 18.48 -14.56
CA LEU A 175 5.25 19.85 -14.16
C LEU A 175 6.63 19.93 -13.49
N LEU A 176 6.94 18.98 -12.61
CA LEU A 176 8.16 18.99 -11.78
C LEU A 176 9.25 18.04 -12.28
N GLY A 177 8.90 17.08 -13.14
CA GLY A 177 9.81 16.05 -13.63
C GLY A 177 10.03 16.09 -15.15
N ARG A 178 9.28 16.93 -15.88
CA ARG A 178 9.29 17.03 -17.35
C ARG A 178 9.14 15.66 -18.00
N MET A 179 8.26 14.84 -17.45
CA MET A 179 8.12 13.44 -17.81
C MET A 179 6.67 12.98 -17.83
N TRP A 180 6.42 11.94 -18.61
CA TRP A 180 5.12 11.31 -18.64
C TRP A 180 4.82 10.60 -17.31
N PRO A 181 3.64 10.80 -16.70
CA PRO A 181 3.29 10.14 -15.45
C PRO A 181 3.18 8.63 -15.62
N MET A 182 3.64 7.91 -14.60
CA MET A 182 3.51 6.45 -14.53
C MET A 182 2.04 6.04 -14.40
N ARG A 183 1.72 4.84 -14.87
CA ARG A 183 0.36 4.32 -14.74
C ARG A 183 0.05 3.89 -13.31
N THR A 184 -0.86 4.63 -12.67
CA THR A 184 -1.50 4.25 -11.41
C THR A 184 -2.64 3.28 -11.66
N ILE A 185 -2.68 2.18 -10.92
CA ILE A 185 -3.76 1.19 -10.85
C ILE A 185 -4.18 1.05 -9.39
N PHE A 186 -5.48 1.08 -9.12
CA PHE A 186 -6.02 0.86 -7.78
C PHE A 186 -6.41 -0.60 -7.62
N LEU A 187 -5.88 -1.28 -6.60
CA LEU A 187 -6.31 -2.63 -6.22
C LEU A 187 -7.39 -2.50 -5.16
N GLU A 188 -8.58 -2.98 -5.49
CA GLU A 188 -9.63 -3.15 -4.49
C GLU A 188 -9.33 -4.38 -3.64
N GLY A 189 -9.42 -4.23 -2.32
CA GLY A 189 -9.12 -5.31 -1.38
C GLY A 189 -10.08 -6.49 -1.46
N ASP A 190 -9.57 -7.66 -1.07
CA ASP A 190 -10.40 -8.85 -0.85
C ASP A 190 -11.51 -8.53 0.17
N PRO A 191 -12.79 -8.77 -0.17
CA PRO A 191 -13.92 -8.50 0.70
C PRO A 191 -13.79 -9.11 2.10
N ARG A 192 -13.08 -10.24 2.26
CA ARG A 192 -12.82 -10.89 3.55
C ARG A 192 -12.09 -9.98 4.54
N TYR A 193 -11.25 -9.07 4.04
CA TYR A 193 -10.48 -8.13 4.86
C TYR A 193 -11.02 -6.69 4.80
N ARG A 194 -12.24 -6.48 4.29
CA ARG A 194 -12.83 -5.13 4.13
C ARG A 194 -12.99 -4.39 5.46
N ASN A 195 -13.28 -5.12 6.54
CA ASN A 195 -13.42 -4.58 7.88
C ASN A 195 -12.09 -4.43 8.62
N VAL A 196 -10.98 -4.86 8.00
CA VAL A 196 -9.62 -4.66 8.52
C VAL A 196 -9.15 -3.29 8.07
N SER A 197 -8.88 -2.41 9.04
CA SER A 197 -8.32 -1.09 8.78
C SER A 197 -7.25 -0.77 9.80
N SER A 198 -6.23 -0.03 9.37
CA SER A 198 -5.16 0.42 10.27
C SER A 198 -5.67 1.21 11.48
N THR A 199 -6.78 1.95 11.35
CA THR A 199 -7.39 2.65 12.49
C THR A 199 -7.96 1.67 13.52
N ARG A 200 -8.66 0.61 13.08
CA ARG A 200 -9.16 -0.43 13.98
C ARG A 200 -8.01 -1.19 14.65
N THR A 201 -6.96 -1.54 13.88
CA THR A 201 -5.79 -2.22 14.42
C THR A 201 -5.13 -1.42 15.54
N ARG A 202 -4.99 -0.10 15.39
CA ARG A 202 -4.40 0.76 16.43
C ARG A 202 -5.19 0.76 17.72
N LYS A 203 -6.52 0.91 17.64
CA LYS A 203 -7.40 0.85 18.82
C LYS A 203 -7.22 -0.45 19.60
N ILE A 204 -7.24 -1.59 18.91
CA ILE A 204 -7.04 -2.90 19.56
C ILE A 204 -5.64 -2.99 20.18
N CYS A 205 -4.61 -2.39 19.56
CA CYS A 205 -3.27 -2.38 20.15
C CYS A 205 -3.19 -1.56 21.44
N GLU A 206 -3.88 -0.41 21.47
CA GLU A 206 -4.03 0.42 22.67
C GLU A 206 -4.76 -0.38 23.77
N ASP A 207 -5.87 -1.04 23.42
CA ASP A 207 -6.66 -1.87 24.35
C ASP A 207 -5.83 -3.04 24.91
N VAL A 208 -5.15 -3.81 24.05
CA VAL A 208 -4.29 -4.93 24.46
C VAL A 208 -3.18 -4.47 25.40
N ARG A 209 -2.55 -3.32 25.14
CA ARG A 209 -1.48 -2.82 26.02
C ARG A 209 -2.03 -2.35 27.36
N ARG A 210 -3.18 -1.68 27.37
CA ARG A 210 -3.88 -1.27 28.59
C ARG A 210 -4.22 -2.47 29.45
N LEU A 211 -4.79 -3.53 28.86
CA LEU A 211 -5.15 -4.76 29.55
C LEU A 211 -3.92 -5.52 30.08
N ARG A 212 -2.83 -5.64 29.29
CA ARG A 212 -1.55 -6.20 29.76
C ARG A 212 -1.02 -5.49 31.00
N THR A 213 -1.21 -4.17 31.09
CA THR A 213 -0.78 -3.36 32.23
C THR A 213 -1.64 -3.60 33.47
N ARG A 214 -2.95 -3.86 33.31
CA ARG A 214 -3.87 -4.19 34.41
C ARG A 214 -3.58 -5.57 34.98
N VAL A 215 -3.53 -6.59 34.13
CA VAL A 215 -3.25 -7.99 34.51
C VAL A 215 -1.90 -8.09 35.23
N GLY A 216 -0.86 -7.44 34.70
CA GLY A 216 0.46 -7.44 35.36
C GLY A 216 0.53 -6.68 36.69
N ARG A 217 -0.45 -5.82 37.01
CA ARG A 217 -0.58 -5.19 38.34
C ARG A 217 -1.37 -6.06 39.32
N GLY A 218 -2.38 -6.79 38.84
CA GLY A 218 -3.15 -7.75 39.63
C GLY A 218 -2.31 -8.92 40.16
N GLU A 219 -1.36 -9.41 39.36
CA GLU A 219 -0.43 -10.50 39.77
C GLU A 219 0.47 -10.15 40.99
N GLY A 220 0.60 -8.87 41.35
CA GLY A 220 1.36 -8.41 42.53
C GLY A 220 0.51 -8.14 43.78
N GLY A 221 -0.82 -8.24 43.70
CA GLY A 221 -1.79 -8.03 44.76
C GLY A 221 -2.50 -9.32 45.19
N ALA A 222 -3.44 -9.24 46.16
CA ALA A 222 -4.33 -10.35 46.45
C ALA A 222 -5.23 -10.60 45.24
N LYS A 223 -5.34 -11.86 44.80
CA LYS A 223 -6.09 -12.25 43.61
C LYS A 223 -7.60 -12.07 43.88
N ASP A 224 -8.19 -11.04 43.28
CA ASP A 224 -9.62 -10.72 43.39
C ASP A 224 -10.39 -11.27 42.17
N ASP A 225 -11.72 -11.43 42.26
CA ASP A 225 -12.56 -11.94 41.16
C ASP A 225 -12.44 -11.10 39.86
N ASP A 226 -12.05 -9.83 39.97
CA ASP A 226 -11.82 -8.91 38.84
C ASP A 226 -10.57 -9.29 38.00
N ASP A 227 -9.59 -9.98 38.59
CA ASP A 227 -8.34 -10.36 37.89
C ASP A 227 -8.58 -11.45 36.83
N ASP A 228 -9.53 -12.35 37.07
CA ASP A 228 -9.86 -13.42 36.12
C ASP A 228 -10.66 -12.87 34.90
N ASP A 229 -11.50 -11.84 35.06
CA ASP A 229 -12.21 -11.18 33.94
C ASP A 229 -11.27 -10.37 33.04
N ASP A 230 -10.29 -9.68 33.64
CA ASP A 230 -9.26 -8.92 32.89
C ASP A 230 -8.39 -9.82 32.02
N GLY A 231 -8.08 -11.03 32.49
CA GLY A 231 -7.37 -12.05 31.73
C GLY A 231 -8.15 -12.54 30.50
N ASP A 232 -9.45 -12.81 30.68
CA ASP A 232 -10.34 -13.23 29.61
C ASP A 232 -10.57 -12.10 28.58
N GLU A 233 -10.69 -10.85 29.04
CA GLU A 233 -10.79 -9.69 28.16
C GLU A 233 -9.51 -9.51 27.33
N LEU A 234 -8.34 -9.64 27.96
CA LEU A 234 -7.05 -9.60 27.27
C LEU A 234 -6.95 -10.68 26.20
N SER A 235 -7.33 -11.91 26.52
CA SER A 235 -7.31 -13.01 25.54
C SER A 235 -8.22 -12.70 24.34
N ARG A 236 -9.44 -12.20 24.57
CA ARG A 236 -10.37 -11.80 23.52
C ARG A 236 -9.80 -10.69 22.61
N SER A 237 -9.18 -9.66 23.18
CA SER A 237 -8.57 -8.58 22.40
C SER A 237 -7.34 -9.04 21.61
N VAL A 238 -6.53 -9.94 22.16
CA VAL A 238 -5.41 -10.56 21.44
C VAL A 238 -5.91 -11.40 20.28
N ASP A 239 -6.94 -12.21 20.48
CA ASP A 239 -7.56 -13.01 19.41
C ASP A 239 -8.13 -12.12 18.31
N GLU A 240 -8.81 -11.02 18.67
CA GLU A 240 -9.29 -10.04 17.70
C GLU A 240 -8.13 -9.44 16.89
N LEU A 241 -7.00 -9.11 17.53
CA LEU A 241 -5.81 -8.61 16.85
C LEU A 241 -5.28 -9.62 15.81
N MET A 242 -5.27 -10.92 16.14
CA MET A 242 -4.81 -11.98 15.22
C MET A 242 -5.68 -12.11 13.97
N THR A 243 -6.93 -11.65 14.01
CA THR A 243 -7.78 -11.56 12.80
C THR A 243 -7.34 -10.44 11.85
N LEU A 244 -6.61 -9.44 12.34
CA LEU A 244 -6.21 -8.25 11.58
C LEU A 244 -4.77 -8.35 11.06
N VAL A 245 -3.87 -8.98 11.81
CA VAL A 245 -2.44 -9.07 11.51
C VAL A 245 -1.90 -10.49 11.70
N PRO A 246 -0.82 -10.89 10.98
CA PRO A 246 -0.16 -12.16 11.22
C PRO A 246 0.39 -12.27 12.65
N ARG A 247 0.32 -13.48 13.23
CA ARG A 247 0.79 -13.76 14.59
C ARG A 247 2.25 -13.38 14.80
N CYS A 248 3.10 -13.63 13.81
CA CYS A 248 4.54 -13.32 13.85
C CYS A 248 4.88 -11.85 14.11
N VAL A 249 3.94 -10.91 13.93
CA VAL A 249 4.18 -9.47 14.16
C VAL A 249 3.27 -8.84 15.21
N ALA A 250 2.35 -9.60 15.80
CA ALA A 250 1.33 -9.06 16.69
C ALA A 250 1.95 -8.30 17.88
N ASP A 251 2.92 -8.91 18.58
CA ASP A 251 3.58 -8.27 19.72
C ASP A 251 4.34 -7.00 19.31
N ARG A 252 5.05 -7.04 18.19
CA ARG A 252 5.76 -5.87 17.66
C ARG A 252 4.81 -4.72 17.33
N ILE A 253 3.64 -5.04 16.76
CA ILE A 253 2.62 -4.04 16.44
C ILE A 253 2.05 -3.45 17.73
N VAL A 254 1.75 -4.25 18.75
CA VAL A 254 1.29 -3.76 20.06
C VAL A 254 2.34 -2.87 20.73
N GLU A 255 3.61 -3.26 20.67
CA GLU A 255 4.71 -2.47 21.23
C GLU A 255 4.82 -1.10 20.54
N ALA A 256 4.73 -1.09 19.20
CA ALA A 256 4.88 0.12 18.40
C ALA A 256 3.68 1.06 18.48
N TYR A 257 2.45 0.53 18.54
CA TYR A 257 1.21 1.31 18.44
C TYR A 257 0.42 1.46 19.72
N GLY A 258 0.71 0.67 20.76
CA GLY A 258 -0.03 0.76 22.02
C GLY A 258 0.37 1.92 22.92
N THR A 259 1.27 2.82 22.50
CA THR A 259 1.63 4.00 23.31
C THR A 259 0.49 5.01 23.29
N GLU A 260 0.05 5.48 24.46
CA GLU A 260 -0.89 6.60 24.56
C GLU A 260 -0.31 7.82 23.83
N ALA A 261 -1.10 8.40 22.92
CA ALA A 261 -0.76 9.60 22.15
C ALA A 261 -0.85 10.86 23.00
#